data_AF-A0A933ZEL4-F1
#
_entry.id   AF-A0A933ZEL4-F1
#
_cell.length_a   1.000
_cell.length_b   1.000
_cell.length_c   1.000
_cell.angle_alpha   90.00
_cell.angle_beta   90.00
_cell.angle_gamma   90.00
#
_symmetry.space_group_name_H-M   'P 1'
#
loop_
_entity.id
_entity.type
_entity.pdbx_description
1 polymer ?
#
loop_
_entity_poly.entity_id
_entity_poly.type
_entity_poly.pdbx_seq_one_letter_code
_entity_poly.pdbx_strand_id
1 'polypeptide(L)'
;MRTNQARRCVGWAAALVAIAALALGGCKEEKKSTRWDQAASAAPSAQATAAPTEKPKEGGAFNKFFPADGTDGAKRVFSQEKDGFAEAKLTKDGKELAVLSISDIKATPDAKDKFAKATDKLDAYPLVTVGKNQSAILVKDRWQVKVSSTTLDGDARKTWLSKFDLKGLSAL
;
A
#
# COMPACT_ATOMS: atom_id res chain seq x y z
N MET A 1 59.86 -64.36 30.31
CA MET A 1 59.97 -65.14 29.06
C MET A 1 58.73 -64.80 28.22
N ARG A 2 58.80 -63.77 27.37
CA ARG A 2 58.92 -63.86 25.90
C ARG A 2 57.84 -64.79 25.30
N THR A 3 56.68 -64.24 24.89
CA THR A 3 56.36 -63.76 23.51
C THR A 3 56.29 -64.93 22.51
N ASN A 4 55.35 -65.06 21.58
CA ASN A 4 54.99 -64.05 20.59
C ASN A 4 53.93 -64.62 19.64
N GLN A 5 53.03 -63.75 19.18
CA GLN A 5 52.41 -63.86 17.86
C GLN A 5 53.47 -63.69 16.74
N ALA A 6 53.28 -64.37 15.62
CA ALA A 6 53.85 -64.01 14.31
C ALA A 6 52.89 -64.54 13.22
N ARG A 7 52.16 -63.69 12.50
CA ARG A 7 52.58 -62.93 11.29
C ARG A 7 52.93 -63.84 10.11
N ARG A 8 52.23 -63.65 8.97
CA ARG A 8 52.73 -63.16 7.66
C ARG A 8 51.74 -63.49 6.53
N CYS A 9 51.23 -62.48 5.79
CA CYS A 9 51.68 -62.02 4.44
C CYS A 9 51.24 -62.98 3.32
N VAL A 10 50.85 -62.64 2.09
CA VAL A 10 50.71 -61.43 1.25
C VAL A 10 50.07 -61.94 -0.08
N GLY A 11 49.27 -61.12 -0.79
CA GLY A 11 49.26 -61.11 -2.26
C GLY A 11 47.95 -61.38 -3.01
N TRP A 12 47.55 -60.37 -3.83
CA TRP A 12 46.85 -60.43 -5.14
C TRP A 12 45.43 -61.04 -5.22
N ALA A 13 44.46 -60.55 -6.01
CA ALA A 13 44.40 -59.49 -7.02
C ALA A 13 42.91 -59.11 -7.28
N ALA A 14 42.70 -57.83 -7.58
CA ALA A 14 41.72 -57.28 -8.52
C ALA A 14 40.30 -57.88 -8.55
N ALA A 15 39.38 -57.30 -7.77
CA ALA A 15 37.99 -57.09 -8.20
C ALA A 15 37.34 -56.03 -7.29
N LEU A 16 36.53 -55.17 -7.89
CA LEU A 16 35.57 -54.28 -7.21
C LEU A 16 36.13 -52.98 -6.60
N VAL A 17 36.90 -52.23 -7.39
CA VAL A 17 36.98 -50.76 -7.25
C VAL A 17 35.92 -50.15 -8.18
N ALA A 18 34.69 -50.08 -7.70
CA ALA A 18 33.62 -49.24 -8.24
C ALA A 18 32.52 -49.18 -7.19
N ILE A 19 31.92 -48.01 -6.94
CA ILE A 19 30.83 -47.74 -5.98
C ILE A 19 31.31 -47.37 -4.56
N ALA A 20 32.16 -46.33 -4.43
CA ALA A 20 32.30 -45.58 -3.17
C ALA A 20 32.94 -44.20 -3.40
N ALA A 21 32.32 -43.34 -4.21
CA ALA A 21 32.70 -41.93 -4.32
C ALA A 21 31.49 -41.09 -4.76
N LEU A 22 30.50 -40.98 -3.87
CA LEU A 22 29.38 -40.05 -3.98
C LEU A 22 29.45 -39.09 -2.79
N ALA A 23 30.39 -38.15 -2.83
CA ALA A 23 30.30 -36.91 -2.06
C ALA A 23 31.36 -35.90 -2.53
N LEU A 24 30.92 -34.65 -2.68
CA LEU A 24 31.70 -33.39 -2.73
C LEU A 24 32.22 -32.96 -4.12
N GLY A 25 31.39 -32.18 -4.83
CA GLY A 25 31.81 -31.45 -6.03
C GLY A 25 30.67 -30.71 -6.73
N GLY A 26 29.78 -30.03 -6.00
CA GLY A 26 28.73 -29.17 -6.55
C GLY A 26 29.15 -27.70 -6.57
N CYS A 27 28.91 -27.04 -7.70
CA CYS A 27 29.34 -25.70 -8.08
C CYS A 27 29.26 -24.61 -6.99
N LYS A 28 30.34 -23.83 -6.87
CA LYS A 28 30.27 -22.44 -6.40
C LYS A 28 29.48 -21.64 -7.43
N GLU A 29 28.19 -21.42 -7.18
CA GLU A 29 27.48 -20.28 -7.72
C GLU A 29 27.70 -19.09 -6.79
N GLU A 30 28.59 -18.17 -7.20
CA GLU A 30 28.62 -16.82 -6.63
C GLU A 30 27.26 -16.18 -6.86
N LYS A 31 26.46 -16.11 -5.79
CA LYS A 31 25.21 -15.34 -5.75
C LYS A 31 25.53 -13.88 -6.07
N LYS A 32 25.40 -13.52 -7.34
CA LYS A 32 25.36 -12.14 -7.80
C LYS A 32 24.17 -11.48 -7.11
N SER A 33 24.44 -10.74 -6.04
CA SER A 33 23.47 -9.87 -5.36
C SER A 33 22.75 -9.05 -6.42
N THR A 34 21.46 -9.31 -6.62
CA THR A 34 20.70 -8.64 -7.66
C THR A 34 20.39 -7.22 -7.19
N ARG A 35 20.22 -6.27 -8.12
CA ARG A 35 19.81 -4.86 -7.88
C ARG A 35 18.67 -4.68 -6.85
N TRP A 36 17.88 -5.72 -6.60
CA TRP A 36 16.80 -5.76 -5.62
C TRP A 36 17.29 -5.79 -4.15
N ASP A 37 18.46 -6.36 -3.85
CA ASP A 37 19.05 -6.36 -2.50
C ASP A 37 19.45 -4.95 -2.03
N GLN A 38 19.93 -4.12 -2.97
CA GLN A 38 20.26 -2.73 -2.68
C GLN A 38 19.01 -1.85 -2.53
N ALA A 39 17.89 -2.19 -3.17
CA ALA A 39 16.62 -1.48 -2.97
C ALA A 39 16.03 -1.77 -1.58
N ALA A 40 16.24 -2.97 -1.04
CA ALA A 40 15.81 -3.32 0.32
C ALA A 40 16.68 -2.62 1.40
N SER A 41 17.97 -2.41 1.12
CA SER A 41 18.93 -1.81 2.06
C SER A 41 18.99 -0.27 2.02
N ALA A 42 18.46 0.35 0.95
CA ALA A 42 18.40 1.81 0.80
C ALA A 42 17.04 2.42 1.22
N ALA A 43 16.07 1.59 1.62
CA ALA A 43 14.88 2.11 2.28
C ALA A 43 15.33 2.65 3.65
N PRO A 44 15.12 3.95 3.96
CA PRO A 44 15.27 4.41 5.34
C PRO A 44 14.45 3.47 6.21
N SER A 45 15.07 2.91 7.25
CA SER A 45 14.36 2.18 8.28
C SER A 45 13.16 3.04 8.66
N ALA A 46 11.96 2.53 8.40
CA ALA A 46 10.74 3.18 8.80
C ALA A 46 10.90 3.43 10.29
N GLN A 47 11.17 4.70 10.64
CA GLN A 47 11.11 5.14 12.02
C GLN A 47 9.76 4.66 12.49
N ALA A 48 9.76 3.77 13.48
CA ALA A 48 8.58 3.20 14.08
C ALA A 48 7.77 4.37 14.63
N THR A 49 6.95 4.95 13.76
CA THR A 49 5.88 5.84 14.12
C THR A 49 5.01 5.00 15.02
N ALA A 50 4.91 5.44 16.28
CA ALA A 50 4.10 4.79 17.29
C ALA A 50 2.82 4.29 16.64
N ALA A 51 2.57 2.97 16.73
CA ALA A 51 1.40 2.35 16.15
C ALA A 51 0.19 3.23 16.50
N PRO A 52 -0.61 3.68 15.52
CA PRO A 52 -1.74 4.55 15.81
C PRO A 52 -2.59 3.82 16.86
N THR A 53 -2.79 4.46 18.01
CA THR A 53 -3.48 3.90 19.19
C THR A 53 -4.94 3.54 18.90
N GLU A 54 -5.44 3.88 17.71
CA GLU A 54 -6.68 3.39 17.14
C GLU A 54 -6.40 2.73 15.79
N LYS A 55 -6.95 1.51 15.61
CA LYS A 55 -6.90 0.81 14.33
C LYS A 55 -7.57 1.67 13.24
N PRO A 56 -7.01 1.71 12.02
CA PRO A 56 -7.69 2.33 10.89
C PRO A 56 -9.06 1.67 10.70
N LYS A 57 -10.07 2.46 10.33
CA LYS A 57 -11.41 1.93 10.07
C LYS A 57 -11.38 1.09 8.80
N GLU A 58 -12.15 0.01 8.75
CA GLU A 58 -12.29 -0.81 7.54
C GLU A 58 -12.75 0.04 6.35
N GLY A 59 -12.18 -0.21 5.16
CA GLY A 59 -12.47 0.58 3.96
C GLY A 59 -13.96 0.68 3.65
N GLY A 60 -14.68 -0.44 3.76
CA GLY A 60 -16.13 -0.50 3.52
C GLY A 60 -16.97 0.35 4.49
N ALA A 61 -16.44 0.68 5.68
CA ALA A 61 -17.12 1.59 6.60
C ALA A 61 -17.24 3.01 6.02
N PHE A 62 -16.39 3.36 5.04
CA PHE A 62 -16.45 4.66 4.37
C PHE A 62 -17.50 4.73 3.25
N ASN A 63 -17.93 3.60 2.68
CA ASN A 63 -18.81 3.54 1.51
C ASN A 63 -20.14 4.29 1.69
N LYS A 64 -20.64 4.33 2.92
CA LYS A 64 -21.86 5.05 3.29
C LYS A 64 -21.75 6.57 3.21
N PHE A 65 -20.54 7.12 3.27
CA PHE A 65 -20.32 8.57 3.17
C PHE A 65 -20.08 9.05 1.75
N PHE A 66 -19.87 8.13 0.80
CA PHE A 66 -19.82 8.48 -0.61
C PHE A 66 -21.24 8.83 -1.10
N PRO A 67 -21.35 9.73 -2.11
CA PRO A 67 -22.64 10.03 -2.73
C PRO A 67 -23.32 8.75 -3.23
N ALA A 68 -24.65 8.73 -3.17
CA ALA A 68 -25.44 7.59 -3.62
C ALA A 68 -25.16 7.25 -5.10
N ASP A 69 -25.33 5.98 -5.47
CA ASP A 69 -25.27 5.60 -6.88
C ASP A 69 -26.37 6.31 -7.69
N GLY A 70 -26.05 6.72 -8.92
CA GLY A 70 -26.96 7.47 -9.78
C GLY A 70 -27.07 8.97 -9.45
N THR A 71 -26.32 9.49 -8.47
CA THR A 71 -26.27 10.93 -8.19
C THR A 71 -25.85 11.69 -9.45
N ASP A 72 -26.66 12.67 -9.87
CA ASP A 72 -26.51 13.41 -11.14
C ASP A 72 -26.38 12.53 -12.40
N GLY A 73 -26.97 11.33 -12.38
CA GLY A 73 -26.86 10.36 -13.48
C GLY A 73 -25.49 9.71 -13.59
N ALA A 74 -24.61 9.85 -12.59
CA ALA A 74 -23.33 9.16 -12.53
C ALA A 74 -23.45 7.85 -11.74
N LYS A 75 -22.96 6.76 -12.33
CA LYS A 75 -22.79 5.47 -11.69
C LYS A 75 -21.52 5.46 -10.85
N ARG A 76 -21.61 4.99 -9.61
CA ARG A 76 -20.51 4.83 -8.67
C ARG A 76 -20.10 3.37 -8.60
N VAL A 77 -18.80 3.11 -8.79
CA VAL A 77 -18.21 1.78 -8.68
C VAL A 77 -17.02 1.85 -7.74
N PHE A 78 -17.07 1.12 -6.62
CA PHE A 78 -15.92 1.02 -5.72
C PHE A 78 -14.79 0.25 -6.40
N SER A 79 -13.60 0.86 -6.47
CA SER A 79 -12.42 0.28 -7.13
C SER A 79 -11.44 -0.30 -6.11
N GLN A 80 -11.31 0.33 -4.95
CA GLN A 80 -10.35 -0.07 -3.92
C GLN A 80 -10.91 0.22 -2.54
N GLU A 81 -10.83 -0.77 -1.68
CA GLU A 81 -11.23 -0.67 -0.28
C GLU A 81 -10.17 -1.38 0.55
N LYS A 82 -9.59 -0.65 1.50
CA LYS A 82 -8.59 -1.14 2.45
C LYS A 82 -8.75 -0.40 3.76
N ASP A 83 -8.10 -0.86 4.80
CA ASP A 83 -8.15 -0.20 6.10
C ASP A 83 -7.65 1.24 5.99
N GLY A 84 -8.49 2.18 6.41
CA GLY A 84 -8.25 3.61 6.33
C GLY A 84 -8.38 4.20 4.92
N PHE A 85 -8.90 3.48 3.91
CA PHE A 85 -9.05 4.05 2.57
C PHE A 85 -10.16 3.38 1.75
N ALA A 86 -10.96 4.20 1.09
CA ALA A 86 -11.91 3.77 0.07
C ALA A 86 -11.80 4.67 -1.15
N GLU A 87 -11.96 4.07 -2.33
CA GLU A 87 -11.97 4.74 -3.62
C GLU A 87 -13.16 4.26 -4.45
N ALA A 88 -13.86 5.21 -5.06
CA ALA A 88 -14.96 4.95 -5.96
C ALA A 88 -14.80 5.74 -7.25
N LYS A 89 -14.97 5.07 -8.38
CA LYS A 89 -15.02 5.70 -9.70
C LYS A 89 -16.45 6.10 -10.02
N LEU A 90 -16.63 7.34 -10.46
CA LEU A 90 -17.86 7.84 -11.03
C LEU A 90 -17.77 7.75 -12.54
N THR A 91 -18.73 7.08 -13.15
CA THR A 91 -18.90 7.04 -14.61
C THR A 91 -20.23 7.64 -15.01
N LYS A 92 -20.24 8.48 -16.03
CA LYS A 92 -21.45 9.08 -16.60
C LYS A 92 -21.40 8.92 -18.11
N ASP A 93 -22.49 8.44 -18.70
CA ASP A 93 -22.59 8.16 -20.14
C ASP A 93 -21.46 7.23 -20.65
N GLY A 94 -21.05 6.27 -19.82
CA GLY A 94 -19.97 5.32 -20.15
C GLY A 94 -18.55 5.87 -20.06
N LYS A 95 -18.36 7.13 -19.64
CA LYS A 95 -17.04 7.77 -19.47
C LYS A 95 -16.74 8.02 -17.99
N GLU A 96 -15.46 7.97 -17.61
CA GLU A 96 -15.04 8.34 -16.26
C GLU A 96 -15.25 9.85 -16.04
N LEU A 97 -16.12 10.18 -15.10
CA LEU A 97 -16.41 11.55 -14.69
C LEU A 97 -15.41 12.01 -13.63
N ALA A 98 -15.20 11.20 -12.60
CA ALA A 98 -14.28 11.49 -11.50
C ALA A 98 -13.93 10.24 -10.70
N VAL A 99 -12.84 10.31 -9.96
CA VAL A 99 -12.46 9.35 -8.93
C VAL A 99 -12.61 10.02 -7.58
N LEU A 100 -13.48 9.43 -6.76
CA LEU A 100 -13.78 9.80 -5.39
C LEU A 100 -12.92 8.97 -4.44
N SER A 101 -12.40 9.57 -3.37
CA SER A 101 -11.65 8.82 -2.36
C SER A 101 -11.82 9.42 -0.97
N ILE A 102 -11.82 8.55 0.04
CA ILE A 102 -11.81 8.90 1.46
C ILE A 102 -10.62 8.17 2.09
N SER A 103 -9.77 8.88 2.82
CA SER A 103 -8.58 8.33 3.47
C SER A 103 -8.44 8.79 4.92
N ASP A 104 -8.12 7.86 5.82
CA ASP A 104 -7.65 8.14 7.18
C ASP A 104 -6.19 8.57 7.12
N ILE A 105 -5.93 9.84 7.45
CA ILE A 105 -4.58 10.40 7.48
C ILE A 105 -4.02 10.47 8.90
N LYS A 106 -4.65 9.81 9.89
CA LYS A 106 -4.15 9.78 11.27
C LYS A 106 -2.72 9.25 11.37
N ALA A 107 -2.38 8.24 10.57
CA ALA A 107 -1.04 7.65 10.51
C ALA A 107 -0.09 8.38 9.52
N THR A 108 -0.57 9.44 8.84
CA THR A 108 0.19 10.18 7.82
C THR A 108 0.09 11.68 8.10
N PRO A 109 0.78 12.18 9.13
CA PRO A 109 0.68 13.59 9.56
C PRO A 109 1.06 14.58 8.46
N ASP A 110 1.99 14.23 7.57
CA ASP A 110 2.43 15.08 6.45
C ASP A 110 1.28 15.42 5.47
N ALA A 111 0.21 14.63 5.46
CA ALA A 111 -0.97 14.95 4.66
C ALA A 111 -1.69 16.20 5.18
N LYS A 112 -1.63 16.48 6.50
CA LYS A 112 -2.24 17.66 7.13
C LYS A 112 -1.55 18.94 6.73
N ASP A 113 -0.23 18.91 6.49
CA ASP A 113 0.55 20.10 6.13
C ASP A 113 0.05 20.76 4.84
N LYS A 114 -0.50 19.96 3.92
CA LYS A 114 -1.12 20.45 2.70
C LYS A 114 -2.34 21.33 2.99
N PHE A 115 -3.08 21.01 4.05
CA PHE A 115 -4.27 21.74 4.50
C PHE A 115 -3.94 22.90 5.45
N ALA A 116 -2.76 22.90 6.09
CA ALA A 116 -2.34 23.98 6.98
C ALA A 116 -2.22 25.34 6.26
N LYS A 117 -1.94 25.32 4.95
CA LYS A 117 -1.85 26.52 4.10
C LYS A 117 -3.12 26.77 3.28
N ALA A 118 -4.19 26.00 3.51
CA ALA A 118 -5.44 26.16 2.78
C ALA A 118 -6.10 27.49 3.14
N THR A 119 -6.26 28.36 2.15
CA THR A 119 -7.07 29.59 2.28
C THR A 119 -8.53 29.33 1.94
N ASP A 120 -8.77 28.40 1.02
CA ASP A 120 -10.11 28.02 0.60
C ASP A 120 -10.75 27.07 1.60
N LYS A 121 -12.08 27.12 1.67
CA LYS A 121 -12.89 26.26 2.52
C LYS A 121 -14.10 25.74 1.75
N LEU A 122 -14.50 24.53 2.11
CA LEU A 122 -15.80 23.98 1.74
C LEU A 122 -16.56 23.76 3.05
N ASP A 123 -17.62 24.54 3.22
CA ASP A 123 -18.30 24.72 4.51
C ASP A 123 -17.31 25.14 5.62
N ALA A 124 -17.14 24.31 6.65
CA ALA A 124 -16.23 24.55 7.77
C ALA A 124 -14.86 23.87 7.58
N TYR A 125 -14.64 23.16 6.47
CA TYR A 125 -13.46 22.31 6.27
C TYR A 125 -12.46 22.98 5.32
N PRO A 126 -11.14 22.95 5.63
CA PRO A 126 -10.12 23.49 4.74
C PRO A 126 -10.12 22.70 3.43
N LEU A 127 -10.14 23.44 2.32
CA LEU A 127 -10.12 22.90 0.97
C LEU A 127 -8.78 23.23 0.30
N VAL A 128 -8.20 22.23 -0.32
CA VAL A 128 -6.97 22.36 -1.10
C VAL A 128 -7.20 21.85 -2.50
N THR A 129 -6.65 22.56 -3.47
CA THR A 129 -6.56 22.08 -4.85
C THR A 129 -5.16 21.57 -5.09
N VAL A 130 -5.03 20.31 -5.51
CA VAL A 130 -3.74 19.67 -5.78
C VAL A 130 -3.55 19.56 -7.29
N GLY A 131 -2.66 20.37 -7.84
CA GLY A 131 -2.49 20.51 -9.29
C GLY A 131 -3.76 21.05 -9.96
N LYS A 132 -4.05 20.61 -11.18
CA LYS A 132 -5.21 21.10 -11.98
C LYS A 132 -6.48 20.25 -11.86
N ASN A 133 -6.35 19.00 -11.42
CA ASN A 133 -7.37 17.95 -11.56
C ASN A 133 -7.91 17.43 -10.24
N GLN A 134 -7.42 17.91 -9.10
CA GLN A 134 -7.77 17.33 -7.80
C GLN A 134 -8.17 18.41 -6.82
N SER A 135 -9.23 18.14 -6.07
CA SER A 135 -9.67 18.95 -4.95
C SER A 135 -9.85 18.02 -3.75
N ALA A 136 -9.34 18.42 -2.59
CA ALA A 136 -9.43 17.66 -1.36
C ALA A 136 -9.83 18.55 -0.20
N ILE A 137 -10.50 17.97 0.78
CA ILE A 137 -10.86 18.59 2.05
C ILE A 137 -10.39 17.74 3.22
N LEU A 138 -10.14 18.38 4.35
CA LEU A 138 -9.80 17.70 5.60
C LEU A 138 -10.92 17.86 6.62
N VAL A 139 -11.49 16.74 7.05
CA VAL A 139 -12.57 16.68 8.03
C VAL A 139 -12.01 16.19 9.36
N LYS A 140 -12.24 16.98 10.43
CA LYS A 140 -11.85 16.66 11.82
C LYS A 140 -10.37 16.29 11.98
N ASP A 141 -9.49 16.93 11.21
CA ASP A 141 -8.04 16.70 11.20
C ASP A 141 -7.63 15.22 11.03
N ARG A 142 -8.50 14.40 10.42
CA ARG A 142 -8.31 12.95 10.31
C ARG A 142 -8.71 12.40 8.96
N TRP A 143 -9.83 12.83 8.42
CA TRP A 143 -10.37 12.24 7.21
C TRP A 143 -10.14 13.17 6.03
N GLN A 144 -9.33 12.72 5.08
CA GLN A 144 -9.15 13.42 3.83
C GLN A 144 -10.15 12.88 2.81
N VAL A 145 -11.01 13.75 2.30
CA VAL A 145 -11.94 13.45 1.20
C VAL A 145 -11.40 14.13 -0.05
N LYS A 146 -11.28 13.39 -1.15
CA LYS A 146 -10.69 13.90 -2.39
C LYS A 146 -11.51 13.51 -3.61
N VAL A 147 -11.66 14.47 -4.52
CA VAL A 147 -12.23 14.29 -5.86
C VAL A 147 -11.14 14.58 -6.89
N SER A 148 -10.85 13.61 -7.73
CA SER A 148 -9.90 13.71 -8.85
C SER A 148 -10.66 13.58 -10.17
N SER A 149 -10.53 14.54 -11.07
CA SER A 149 -11.17 14.49 -12.38
C SER A 149 -10.38 15.29 -13.41
N THR A 150 -10.30 14.75 -14.62
CA THR A 150 -9.74 15.44 -15.79
C THR A 150 -10.79 16.19 -16.61
N THR A 151 -12.07 15.97 -16.33
CA THR A 151 -13.21 16.50 -17.09
C THR A 151 -13.96 17.59 -16.33
N LEU A 152 -13.97 17.52 -14.99
CA LEU A 152 -14.59 18.52 -14.12
C LEU A 152 -13.62 19.66 -13.83
N ASP A 153 -14.14 20.89 -13.84
CA ASP A 153 -13.43 22.06 -13.34
C ASP A 153 -13.36 22.10 -11.80
N GLY A 154 -12.73 23.15 -11.25
CA GLY A 154 -12.56 23.30 -9.80
C GLY A 154 -13.87 23.40 -9.02
N ASP A 155 -14.87 24.11 -9.55
CA ASP A 155 -16.13 24.36 -8.83
C ASP A 155 -17.08 23.18 -8.93
N ALA A 156 -17.08 22.46 -10.06
CA ALA A 156 -17.74 21.18 -10.19
C ALA A 156 -17.15 20.14 -9.24
N ARG A 157 -15.81 20.11 -9.06
CA ARG A 157 -15.18 19.24 -8.04
C ARG A 157 -15.57 19.62 -6.62
N LYS A 158 -15.68 20.91 -6.29
CA LYS A 158 -16.22 21.38 -5.00
C LYS A 158 -17.66 20.91 -4.81
N THR A 159 -18.49 21.02 -5.84
CA THR A 159 -19.88 20.54 -5.82
C THR A 159 -19.94 19.02 -5.58
N TRP A 160 -18.99 18.26 -6.11
CA TRP A 160 -18.90 16.83 -5.80
C TRP A 160 -18.43 16.55 -4.37
N LEU A 161 -17.50 17.34 -3.84
CA LEU A 161 -17.05 17.25 -2.45
C LEU A 161 -18.19 17.51 -1.45
N SER A 162 -19.10 18.43 -1.74
CA SER A 162 -20.25 18.72 -0.86
C SER A 162 -21.32 17.63 -0.86
N LYS A 163 -21.31 16.71 -1.83
CA LYS A 163 -22.25 15.57 -1.88
C LYS A 163 -21.83 14.40 -0.99
N PHE A 164 -20.62 14.42 -0.45
CA PHE A 164 -20.23 13.44 0.56
C PHE A 164 -20.97 13.75 1.86
N ASP A 165 -21.25 12.72 2.66
CA ASP A 165 -21.75 12.91 4.01
C ASP A 165 -20.60 13.33 4.96
N LEU A 166 -20.25 14.61 4.90
CA LEU A 166 -19.17 15.19 5.71
C LEU A 166 -19.53 15.24 7.20
N LYS A 167 -20.82 15.29 7.54
CA LYS A 167 -21.30 15.28 8.94
C LYS A 167 -21.18 13.89 9.53
N GLY A 168 -21.58 12.86 8.79
CA GLY A 168 -21.36 11.46 9.19
C GLY A 168 -19.88 11.15 9.35
N LEU A 169 -19.04 11.67 8.44
CA LEU A 169 -17.59 11.48 8.50
C LEU A 169 -16.97 12.18 9.72
N SER A 170 -17.42 13.38 10.08
CA SER A 170 -16.95 14.07 11.29
C SER A 170 -17.44 13.43 12.60
N ALA A 171 -18.53 12.67 12.55
CA ALA A 171 -19.06 11.94 13.71
C ALA A 171 -18.34 10.61 14.00
N LEU A 172 -17.49 10.12 13.09
CA LEU A 172 -16.63 8.94 13.32
C LEU A 172 -15.50 9.19 14.32
#